data_AF-A0A1V5ZHI7-F1
#
_entry.id   AF-A0A1V5ZHI7-F1
#
_cell.length_a   1.000
_cell.length_b   1.000
_cell.length_c   1.000
_cell.angle_alpha   90.00
_cell.angle_beta   90.00
_cell.angle_gamma   90.00
#
_symmetry.space_group_name_H-M   'P 1'
#
loop_
_entity.id
_entity.type
_entity.pdbx_description
1 polymer ?
#
loop_
_entity_poly.entity_id
_entity_poly.type
_entity_poly.pdbx_seq_one_letter_code
_entity_poly.pdbx_strand_id
1 'polypeptide(L)'
;MQNSASEITKVCESWWECLADSSKVEQRAHVMKLLALLDWDLPIPFSPKATAEQLNALTYLLRADGQTTIATYFLLPGALDAPSGILEKGLDFCHTTRALIQETKSPNINYVLISDLYRTYFYAADTEELLLHADDPASFNRQVAEHLKRGRVARGALEEIRREPRSAAARRLRDWQERWKRTLREYRHVSETSLDVLMDRLVLLRFLFQHQALRRTRRRLEEQFRELSTESILGDTKARRECGGGLVRLFHDMWLDWRADIFAPLPDLDELLTDNELVASLLSECMLLTRSKFSIATILESFNYGDPTEKLRVRMVPDENEDRDYYLGKQTLETVDEARIEINIHDEGYRAIFHWLDKLLNLYDRVSLDFDATVNREAQQKNVIDLFAWSAVDAKRPDACAEPLDHACNHGLRIRCDNDRQRRVARLILSMHLISLCDSRQEAMDHLPSITPVFSADSESGASGRTGAKTLRISAGG
;
A
#
# COMPACT_ATOMS: atom_id res chain seq x y z
N MET A 1 21.26 35.50 13.30
CA MET A 1 20.78 34.10 13.35
C MET A 1 20.59 33.58 14.77
N GLN A 2 21.47 33.86 15.75
CA GLN A 2 21.25 33.42 17.15
C GLN A 2 20.03 34.10 17.83
N ASN A 3 19.79 35.39 17.56
CA ASN A 3 18.66 36.11 18.18
C ASN A 3 17.29 35.55 17.76
N SER A 4 17.07 35.33 16.46
CA SER A 4 15.81 34.78 15.92
C SER A 4 15.53 33.36 16.41
N ALA A 5 16.55 32.50 16.50
CA ALA A 5 16.39 31.14 17.03
C ALA A 5 15.98 31.16 18.51
N SER A 6 16.65 32.01 19.32
CA SER A 6 16.28 32.18 20.74
C SER A 6 14.88 32.76 20.92
N GLU A 7 14.43 33.60 20.00
CA GLU A 7 13.10 34.21 20.02
C GLU A 7 12.00 33.23 19.62
N ILE A 8 12.23 32.36 18.63
CA ILE A 8 11.27 31.30 18.25
C ILE A 8 11.05 30.37 19.44
N THR A 9 12.12 29.89 20.09
CA THR A 9 12.00 29.01 21.26
C THR A 9 11.18 29.68 22.36
N LYS A 10 11.46 30.95 22.69
CA LYS A 10 10.68 31.70 23.69
C LYS A 10 9.21 31.86 23.33
N VAL A 11 8.89 32.12 22.06
CA VAL A 11 7.49 32.24 21.61
C VAL A 11 6.74 30.92 21.76
N CYS A 12 7.37 29.83 21.35
CA CYS A 12 6.84 28.48 21.48
C CYS A 12 6.67 28.02 22.94
N GLU A 13 7.62 28.33 23.82
CA GLU A 13 7.52 28.03 25.25
C GLU A 13 6.43 28.86 25.93
N SER A 14 6.34 30.16 25.60
CA SER A 14 5.29 31.03 26.17
C SER A 14 3.87 30.59 25.81
N TRP A 15 3.69 29.97 24.65
CA TRP A 15 2.41 29.39 24.24
C TRP A 15 1.92 28.30 25.20
N TRP A 16 2.84 27.52 25.75
CA TRP A 16 2.54 26.46 26.70
C TRP A 16 2.35 26.98 28.13
N GLU A 17 2.96 28.11 28.50
CA GLU A 17 2.82 28.69 29.84
C GLU A 17 1.50 29.46 30.03
N CYS A 18 0.92 30.04 28.97
CA CYS A 18 -0.30 30.86 29.05
C CYS A 18 -1.64 30.07 29.07
N LEU A 19 -1.62 28.80 29.47
CA LEU A 19 -2.58 27.76 29.05
C LEU A 19 -3.90 27.62 29.83
N ALA A 20 -4.32 28.57 30.65
CA ALA A 20 -5.61 28.46 31.34
C ALA A 20 -6.77 29.19 30.63
N ASP A 21 -6.53 30.38 30.07
CA ASP A 21 -7.64 31.31 29.72
C ASP A 21 -7.41 32.10 28.40
N SER A 22 -6.47 31.68 27.56
CA SER A 22 -6.10 32.51 26.40
C SER A 22 -7.17 32.56 25.31
N SER A 23 -7.56 33.77 24.93
CA SER A 23 -8.57 34.00 23.90
C SER A 23 -8.06 33.61 22.50
N LYS A 24 -8.97 33.32 21.55
CA LYS A 24 -8.58 33.09 20.13
C LYS A 24 -7.77 34.26 19.53
N VAL A 25 -7.89 35.47 20.09
CA VAL A 25 -7.13 36.65 19.68
C VAL A 25 -5.66 36.54 20.11
N GLU A 26 -5.41 36.17 21.37
CA GLU A 26 -4.07 35.92 21.89
C GLU A 26 -3.41 34.76 21.15
N GLN A 27 -4.20 33.71 20.88
CA GLN A 27 -3.73 32.56 20.14
C GLN A 27 -3.21 32.94 18.73
N ARG A 28 -3.96 33.78 18.03
CA ARG A 28 -3.54 34.33 16.73
C ARG A 28 -2.27 35.17 16.86
N ALA A 29 -2.12 35.96 17.92
CA ALA A 29 -0.95 36.81 18.11
C ALA A 29 0.35 36.00 18.21
N HIS A 30 0.36 34.88 18.95
CA HIS A 30 1.54 34.01 19.04
C HIS A 30 1.88 33.33 17.71
N VAL A 31 0.87 32.80 17.01
CA VAL A 31 1.07 32.19 15.69
C VAL A 31 1.60 33.20 14.68
N MET A 32 1.03 34.40 14.64
CA MET A 32 1.50 35.48 13.77
C MET A 32 2.93 35.90 14.10
N LYS A 33 3.32 35.90 15.39
CA LYS A 33 4.70 36.18 15.80
C LYS A 33 5.67 35.10 15.33
N LEU A 34 5.30 33.83 15.43
CA LEU A 34 6.10 32.73 14.87
C LEU A 34 6.24 32.86 13.35
N LEU A 35 5.14 33.10 12.65
CA LEU A 35 5.13 33.25 11.19
C LEU A 35 5.98 34.44 10.73
N ALA A 36 5.92 35.57 11.43
CA ALA A 36 6.79 36.72 11.18
C ALA A 36 8.28 36.38 11.39
N LEU A 37 8.64 35.59 12.40
CA LEU A 37 10.02 35.11 12.61
C LEU A 37 10.50 34.17 11.50
N LEU A 38 9.58 33.62 10.71
CA LEU A 38 9.84 32.80 9.52
C LEU A 38 9.68 33.59 8.20
N ASP A 39 9.61 34.93 8.29
CA ASP A 39 9.43 35.88 7.18
C ASP A 39 8.08 35.73 6.43
N TRP A 40 7.04 35.22 7.11
CA TRP A 40 5.67 35.11 6.60
C TRP A 40 4.80 36.25 7.14
N ASP A 41 4.90 37.42 6.52
CA ASP A 41 4.21 38.63 7.00
C ASP A 41 2.70 38.68 6.67
N LEU A 42 2.27 37.97 5.62
CA LEU A 42 0.89 37.98 5.11
C LEU A 42 0.35 36.55 4.90
N PRO A 43 0.22 35.74 5.97
CA PRO A 43 -0.44 34.44 5.88
C PRO A 43 -1.93 34.62 5.55
N ILE A 44 -2.46 33.82 4.63
CA ILE A 44 -3.85 33.94 4.19
C ILE A 44 -4.71 33.00 5.05
N PRO A 45 -5.59 33.49 5.93
CA PRO A 45 -6.48 32.61 6.68
C PRO A 45 -7.45 31.92 5.72
N PHE A 46 -7.76 30.65 5.98
CA PHE A 46 -8.79 29.93 5.25
C PHE A 46 -9.79 29.30 6.22
N SER A 47 -11.03 29.09 5.77
CA SER A 47 -12.06 28.50 6.60
C SER A 47 -11.70 27.05 6.96
N PRO A 48 -11.58 26.69 8.25
CA PRO A 48 -11.39 25.31 8.66
C PRO A 48 -12.60 24.47 8.19
N LYS A 49 -12.39 23.19 7.86
CA LYS A 49 -13.53 22.26 7.75
C LYS A 49 -13.71 21.54 9.09
N ALA A 50 -14.59 20.54 9.11
CA ALA A 50 -15.15 19.97 10.33
C ALA A 50 -14.10 19.50 11.35
N THR A 51 -13.02 18.84 10.93
CA THR A 51 -12.00 18.33 11.86
C THR A 51 -11.18 19.47 12.43
N ALA A 52 -10.72 20.40 11.59
CA ALA A 52 -9.97 21.56 12.05
C ALA A 52 -10.80 22.45 13.00
N GLU A 53 -12.09 22.59 12.74
CA GLU A 53 -13.02 23.32 13.59
C GLU A 53 -13.21 22.64 14.96
N GLN A 54 -13.42 21.32 14.99
CA GLN A 54 -13.53 20.53 16.22
C GLN A 54 -12.28 20.62 17.10
N LEU A 55 -11.10 20.68 16.48
CA LEU A 55 -9.81 20.82 17.17
C LEU A 55 -9.48 22.28 17.53
N ASN A 56 -10.37 23.24 17.24
CA ASN A 56 -10.13 24.67 17.39
C ASN A 56 -8.83 25.14 16.69
N ALA A 57 -8.50 24.55 15.56
CA ALA A 57 -7.28 24.85 14.82
C ALA A 57 -7.30 26.26 14.21
N LEU A 58 -6.17 26.96 14.29
CA LEU A 58 -5.92 28.16 13.50
C LEU A 58 -5.31 27.78 12.16
N THR A 59 -6.01 28.14 11.08
CA THR A 59 -5.72 27.71 9.71
C THR A 59 -5.20 28.85 8.86
N TYR A 60 -4.03 28.64 8.24
CA TYR A 60 -3.42 29.61 7.33
C TYR A 60 -2.83 28.94 6.10
N LEU A 61 -2.85 29.67 4.99
CA LEU A 61 -2.19 29.31 3.75
C LEU A 61 -0.97 30.19 3.58
N LEU A 62 0.20 29.56 3.49
CA LEU A 62 1.46 30.23 3.19
C LEU A 62 1.77 30.04 1.71
N ARG A 63 1.88 31.14 0.98
CA ARG A 63 2.26 31.15 -0.43
C ARG A 63 3.56 31.92 -0.59
N ALA A 64 4.62 31.21 -0.94
CA ALA A 64 5.83 31.86 -1.39
C ALA A 64 5.57 32.49 -2.77
N ASP A 65 6.44 33.37 -3.24
CA ASP A 65 6.26 34.03 -4.56
C ASP A 65 6.33 33.03 -5.75
N GLY A 66 6.53 31.74 -5.49
CA GLY A 66 6.40 30.61 -6.42
C GLY A 66 5.08 29.84 -6.28
N GLN A 67 4.90 28.80 -7.10
CA GLN A 67 3.69 27.94 -7.09
C GLN A 67 3.51 27.13 -5.79
N THR A 68 4.51 27.13 -4.89
CA THR A 68 4.49 26.33 -3.67
C THR A 68 3.55 26.88 -2.61
N THR A 69 2.59 26.05 -2.25
CA THR A 69 1.57 26.38 -1.25
C THR A 69 1.65 25.42 -0.07
N ILE A 70 1.69 25.99 1.14
CA ILE A 70 1.71 25.25 2.41
C ILE A 70 0.42 25.55 3.17
N ALA A 71 -0.36 24.53 3.49
CA ALA A 71 -1.46 24.65 4.43
C ALA A 71 -0.93 24.42 5.85
N THR A 72 -1.26 25.31 6.78
CA THR A 72 -0.79 25.24 8.16
C THR A 72 -1.96 25.13 9.13
N TYR A 73 -1.85 24.22 10.08
CA TYR A 73 -2.78 24.01 11.19
C TYR A 73 -2.04 24.21 12.51
N PHE A 74 -2.42 25.24 13.24
CA PHE A 74 -1.92 25.49 14.59
C PHE A 74 -2.96 25.07 15.61
N LEU A 75 -2.59 24.15 16.49
CA LEU A 75 -3.47 23.49 17.44
C LEU A 75 -3.19 23.95 18.88
N LEU A 76 -4.11 23.61 19.77
CA LEU A 76 -3.90 23.79 21.19
C LEU A 76 -2.77 22.86 21.69
N PRO A 77 -2.00 23.29 22.69
CA PRO A 77 -1.00 22.48 23.38
C PRO A 77 -1.51 21.09 23.76
N GLY A 78 -0.74 20.05 23.43
CA GLY A 78 -1.06 18.67 23.79
C GLY A 78 -2.05 17.98 22.85
N ALA A 79 -2.52 18.66 21.81
CA ALA A 79 -3.38 18.05 20.78
C ALA A 79 -2.63 17.09 19.83
N LEU A 80 -1.29 17.11 19.86
CA LEU A 80 -0.43 16.27 19.04
C LEU A 80 0.35 15.31 19.91
N ASP A 81 0.47 14.04 19.49
CA ASP A 81 1.48 13.12 20.03
C ASP A 81 2.90 13.54 19.63
N ALA A 82 3.91 13.07 20.35
CA ALA A 82 5.31 13.35 20.01
C ALA A 82 5.73 12.59 18.73
N PRO A 83 6.25 13.28 17.70
CA PRO A 83 6.75 12.64 16.48
C PRO A 83 7.71 11.46 16.72
N SER A 84 8.70 11.57 17.60
CA SER A 84 9.63 10.48 17.89
C SER A 84 8.91 9.23 18.38
N GLY A 85 7.97 9.38 19.32
CA GLY A 85 7.14 8.28 19.80
C GLY A 85 6.33 7.63 18.70
N ILE A 86 5.75 8.40 17.77
CA ILE A 86 5.01 7.87 16.61
C ILE A 86 5.95 7.09 15.67
N LEU A 87 7.13 7.62 15.40
CA LEU A 87 8.11 7.00 14.50
C LEU A 87 8.74 5.74 15.09
N GLU A 88 9.02 5.71 16.40
CA GLU A 88 9.46 4.52 17.13
C GLU A 88 8.44 3.39 17.04
N LYS A 89 7.15 3.75 16.96
CA LYS A 89 6.07 2.81 16.74
C LYS A 89 5.97 2.31 15.28
N GLY A 90 6.82 2.78 14.39
CA GLY A 90 6.78 2.47 12.96
C GLY A 90 5.63 3.13 12.20
N LEU A 91 4.97 4.13 12.79
CA LEU A 91 3.82 4.86 12.22
C LEU A 91 4.29 6.14 11.52
N ASP A 92 3.41 6.77 10.72
CA ASP A 92 3.72 8.02 10.00
C ASP A 92 2.83 9.19 10.47
N PHE A 93 1.71 8.87 11.11
CA PHE A 93 0.74 9.81 11.63
C PHE A 93 0.41 9.52 13.09
N CYS A 94 -0.04 10.55 13.80
CA CYS A 94 -0.94 10.39 14.93
C CYS A 94 -2.38 10.60 14.44
N HIS A 95 -3.39 10.33 15.28
CA HIS A 95 -4.79 10.48 14.88
C HIS A 95 -5.11 11.90 14.40
N THR A 96 -4.62 12.90 15.12
CA THR A 96 -4.83 14.32 14.80
C THR A 96 -4.25 14.69 13.44
N THR A 97 -3.00 14.32 13.16
CA THR A 97 -2.36 14.65 11.86
C THR A 97 -2.98 13.88 10.71
N ARG A 98 -3.38 12.62 10.93
CA ARG A 98 -4.07 11.81 9.92
C ARG A 98 -5.38 12.44 9.49
N ALA A 99 -6.20 12.88 10.46
CA ALA A 99 -7.51 13.47 10.19
C ALA A 99 -7.38 14.81 9.44
N LEU A 100 -6.45 15.67 9.86
CA LEU A 100 -6.20 16.96 9.20
C LEU A 100 -5.69 16.78 7.76
N ILE A 101 -4.77 15.84 7.50
CA ILE A 101 -4.28 15.59 6.14
C ILE A 101 -5.36 15.09 5.20
N GLN A 102 -6.26 14.22 5.68
CA GLN A 102 -7.39 13.77 4.87
C GLN A 102 -8.32 14.92 4.48
N GLU A 103 -8.54 15.87 5.39
CA GLU A 103 -9.33 17.07 5.14
C GLU A 103 -8.64 18.04 4.15
N THR A 104 -7.30 18.10 4.18
CA THR A 104 -6.48 19.05 3.43
C THR A 104 -6.28 18.68 1.96
N LYS A 105 -6.78 17.52 1.50
CA LYS A 105 -6.59 17.05 0.12
C LYS A 105 -7.19 18.05 -0.89
N SER A 106 -6.30 18.82 -1.54
CA SER A 106 -6.61 19.79 -2.58
C SER A 106 -5.44 19.84 -3.55
N PRO A 107 -5.68 19.88 -4.88
CA PRO A 107 -4.60 19.91 -5.88
C PRO A 107 -3.70 21.16 -5.76
N ASN A 108 -4.16 22.21 -5.07
CA ASN A 108 -3.44 23.47 -4.91
C ASN A 108 -2.63 23.55 -3.62
N ILE A 109 -2.56 22.48 -2.82
CA ILE A 109 -1.77 22.44 -1.59
C ILE A 109 -0.66 21.41 -1.79
N ASN A 110 0.59 21.86 -1.70
CA ASN A 110 1.76 21.00 -1.91
C ASN A 110 2.27 20.39 -0.61
N TYR A 111 2.19 21.14 0.49
CA TYR A 111 2.69 20.72 1.80
C TYR A 111 1.71 21.06 2.91
N VAL A 112 1.78 20.30 4.00
CA VAL A 112 0.95 20.50 5.20
C VAL A 112 1.84 20.59 6.43
N LEU A 113 1.75 21.71 7.15
CA LEU A 113 2.37 21.92 8.44
C LEU A 113 1.32 21.79 9.54
N ILE A 114 1.58 20.96 10.54
CA ILE A 114 0.69 20.80 11.70
C ILE A 114 1.53 20.96 12.95
N SER A 115 1.15 21.88 13.84
CA SER A 115 1.92 22.17 15.04
C SER A 115 1.03 22.62 16.19
N ASP A 116 1.38 22.24 17.42
CA ASP A 116 0.85 22.84 18.65
C ASP A 116 1.84 23.85 19.26
N LEU A 117 2.72 24.40 18.41
CA LEU A 117 3.86 25.26 18.69
C LEU A 117 4.98 24.62 19.52
N TYR A 118 4.84 23.37 19.95
CA TYR A 118 5.92 22.62 20.59
C TYR A 118 6.31 21.42 19.75
N ARG A 119 5.33 20.59 19.39
CA ARG A 119 5.43 19.49 18.46
C ARG A 119 5.09 19.99 17.06
N THR A 120 5.83 19.49 16.07
CA THR A 120 5.64 19.87 14.68
C THR A 120 5.73 18.66 13.79
N TYR A 121 4.81 18.59 12.83
CA TYR A 121 4.83 17.66 11.71
C TYR A 121 4.73 18.43 10.40
N PHE A 122 5.53 18.04 9.43
CA PHE A 122 5.55 18.65 8.10
C PHE A 122 5.51 17.57 7.02
N TYR A 123 4.43 17.56 6.24
CA TYR A 123 4.13 16.50 5.28
C TYR A 123 4.10 17.02 3.84
N ALA A 124 4.46 16.14 2.91
CA ALA A 124 4.07 16.29 1.51
C ALA A 124 2.58 15.94 1.35
N ALA A 125 1.80 16.83 0.75
CA ALA A 125 0.35 16.67 0.66
C ALA A 125 -0.08 15.58 -0.35
N ASP A 126 0.72 15.38 -1.40
CA ASP A 126 0.48 14.43 -2.48
C ASP A 126 0.86 13.00 -2.10
N THR A 127 2.06 12.81 -1.54
CA THR A 127 2.58 11.49 -1.18
C THR A 127 2.22 11.07 0.25
N GLU A 128 1.69 11.99 1.06
CA GLU A 128 1.42 11.78 2.48
C GLU A 128 2.69 11.32 3.25
N GLU A 129 3.87 11.77 2.80
CA GLU A 129 5.17 11.45 3.42
C GLU A 129 5.50 12.50 4.49
N LEU A 130 5.93 12.05 5.67
CA LEU A 130 6.47 12.93 6.71
C LEU A 130 7.89 13.36 6.32
N LEU A 131 8.07 14.65 6.04
CA LEU A 131 9.34 15.21 5.56
C LEU A 131 10.21 15.70 6.71
N LEU A 132 9.60 16.46 7.62
CA LEU A 132 10.28 17.05 8.77
C LEU A 132 9.37 16.94 10.00
N HIS A 133 9.97 16.83 11.16
CA HIS A 133 9.25 16.82 12.42
C HIS A 133 10.12 17.38 13.55
N ALA A 134 9.49 17.77 14.65
CA ALA A 134 10.17 18.18 15.87
C ALA A 134 9.32 17.84 17.09
N ASP A 135 9.96 17.31 18.13
CA ASP A 135 9.31 17.01 19.41
C ASP A 135 9.23 18.22 20.33
N ASP A 136 10.08 19.22 20.08
CA ASP A 136 10.26 20.40 20.92
C ASP A 136 10.70 21.63 20.10
N PRO A 137 10.56 22.86 20.65
CA PRO A 137 10.91 24.10 19.94
C PRO A 137 12.40 24.23 19.56
N ALA A 138 13.31 23.68 20.35
CA ALA A 138 14.74 23.72 20.02
C ALA A 138 15.06 22.79 18.84
N SER A 139 14.41 21.64 18.76
CA SER A 139 14.47 20.74 17.60
C SER A 139 13.80 21.36 16.36
N PHE A 140 12.66 22.05 16.53
CA PHE A 140 12.02 22.81 15.44
C PHE A 140 12.99 23.82 14.82
N ASN A 141 13.66 24.63 15.65
CA ASN A 141 14.63 25.61 15.18
C ASN A 141 15.81 24.99 14.43
N ARG A 142 16.33 23.85 14.92
CA ARG A 142 17.47 23.18 14.30
C ARG A 142 17.14 22.48 12.99
N GLN A 143 15.94 21.90 12.88
CA GLN A 143 15.63 20.95 11.81
C GLN A 143 14.58 21.49 10.81
N VAL A 144 13.64 22.31 11.28
CA VAL A 144 12.44 22.68 10.51
C VAL A 144 12.48 24.15 10.06
N ALA A 145 12.81 25.07 10.98
CA ALA A 145 12.66 26.51 10.76
C ALA A 145 13.39 27.03 9.50
N GLU A 146 14.64 26.60 9.27
CA GLU A 146 15.42 27.04 8.10
C GLU A 146 14.81 26.62 6.76
N HIS A 147 14.08 25.48 6.71
CA HIS A 147 13.41 25.02 5.51
C HIS A 147 12.09 25.78 5.27
N LEU A 148 11.46 26.27 6.33
CA LEU A 148 10.16 26.95 6.26
C LEU A 148 10.24 28.47 6.09
N LYS A 149 11.43 29.09 6.15
CA LYS A 149 11.56 30.54 5.88
C LYS A 149 11.04 30.90 4.49
N ARG A 150 10.19 31.93 4.39
CA ARG A 150 9.55 32.33 3.11
C ARG A 150 10.54 32.46 1.96
N GLY A 151 11.66 33.15 2.19
CA GLY A 151 12.69 33.36 1.15
C GLY A 151 13.42 32.08 0.72
N ARG A 152 13.49 31.05 1.59
CA ARG A 152 14.06 29.72 1.26
C ARG A 152 13.05 28.89 0.48
N VAL A 153 11.79 28.88 0.92
CA VAL A 153 10.69 28.20 0.21
C VAL A 153 10.53 28.77 -1.21
N ALA A 154 10.59 30.09 -1.38
CA ALA A 154 10.55 30.74 -2.69
C ALA A 154 11.69 30.32 -3.64
N ARG A 155 12.81 29.84 -3.10
CA ARG A 155 13.96 29.33 -3.86
C ARG A 155 13.95 27.81 -4.04
N GLY A 156 12.87 27.11 -3.66
CA GLY A 156 12.75 25.66 -3.81
C GLY A 156 13.35 24.82 -2.68
N ALA A 157 13.61 25.40 -1.49
CA ALA A 157 14.22 24.65 -0.38
C ALA A 157 13.44 23.41 0.09
N LEU A 158 12.13 23.33 -0.18
CA LEU A 158 11.31 22.17 0.16
C LEU A 158 11.52 20.98 -0.79
N GLU A 159 12.04 21.22 -1.99
CA GLU A 159 12.42 20.18 -2.96
C GLU A 159 13.78 19.56 -2.60
N GLU A 160 14.64 20.32 -1.92
CA GLU A 160 15.95 19.87 -1.43
C GLU A 160 15.85 18.96 -0.20
N ILE A 161 14.68 18.87 0.45
CA ILE A 161 14.48 18.02 1.62
C ILE A 161 14.67 16.56 1.21
N ARG A 162 15.64 15.91 1.88
CA ARG A 162 15.93 14.50 1.62
C ARG A 162 14.72 13.63 1.97
N ARG A 163 14.17 13.00 0.93
CA ARG A 163 13.10 12.01 1.04
C ARG A 163 13.58 10.74 1.71
N GLU A 164 12.69 10.08 2.44
CA GLU A 164 13.04 8.85 3.13
C GLU A 164 13.24 7.71 2.11
N PRO A 165 14.36 6.97 2.15
CA PRO A 165 14.55 5.87 1.22
C PRO A 165 13.52 4.77 1.51
N ARG A 166 13.07 4.09 0.45
CA ARG A 166 12.16 2.94 0.53
C ARG A 166 12.54 1.90 1.59
N SER A 167 13.84 1.63 1.76
CA SER A 167 14.36 0.68 2.76
C SER A 167 14.02 1.08 4.20
N ALA A 168 13.89 2.38 4.49
CA ALA A 168 13.54 2.88 5.81
C ALA A 168 12.01 2.78 6.05
N ALA A 169 11.18 3.10 5.06
CA ALA A 169 9.74 2.84 5.10
C ALA A 169 9.42 1.33 5.28
N ALA A 170 10.12 0.47 4.54
CA ALA A 170 10.02 -0.98 4.64
C ALA A 170 10.45 -1.52 6.02
N ARG A 171 11.52 -0.95 6.60
CA ARG A 171 11.95 -1.25 7.96
C ARG A 171 10.89 -0.88 8.99
N ARG A 172 10.37 0.36 8.93
CA ARG A 172 9.33 0.81 9.87
C ARG A 172 8.05 -0.04 9.78
N LEU A 173 7.64 -0.43 8.58
CA LEU A 173 6.51 -1.34 8.40
C LEU A 173 6.77 -2.69 9.07
N ARG A 174 7.95 -3.28 8.85
CA ARG A 174 8.32 -4.54 9.52
C ARG A 174 8.36 -4.38 11.04
N ASP A 175 8.96 -3.32 11.55
CA ASP A 175 9.08 -3.10 12.99
C ASP A 175 7.69 -2.95 13.64
N TRP A 176 6.75 -2.29 12.94
CA TRP A 176 5.33 -2.24 13.31
C TRP A 176 4.69 -3.65 13.32
N GLN A 177 4.87 -4.44 12.26
CA GLN A 177 4.35 -5.80 12.17
C GLN A 177 4.90 -6.69 13.30
N GLU A 178 6.22 -6.71 13.49
CA GLU A 178 6.89 -7.54 14.50
C GLU A 178 6.47 -7.17 15.92
N ARG A 179 6.27 -5.87 16.19
CA ARG A 179 5.72 -5.45 17.48
C ARG A 179 4.32 -6.02 17.68
N TRP A 180 3.42 -5.86 16.72
CA TRP A 180 2.05 -6.37 16.84
C TRP A 180 2.00 -7.90 16.94
N LYS A 181 2.83 -8.61 16.17
CA LYS A 181 2.98 -10.07 16.31
C LYS A 181 3.42 -10.44 17.73
N ARG A 182 4.38 -9.70 18.32
CA ARG A 182 4.81 -9.91 19.72
C ARG A 182 3.66 -9.66 20.70
N THR A 183 2.98 -8.52 20.61
CA THR A 183 1.86 -8.16 21.50
C THR A 183 0.71 -9.17 21.42
N LEU A 184 0.34 -9.63 20.23
CA LEU A 184 -0.72 -10.63 20.05
C LEU A 184 -0.31 -12.01 20.59
N ARG A 185 0.95 -12.40 20.39
CA ARG A 185 1.50 -13.67 20.91
C ARG A 185 1.60 -13.69 22.43
N GLU A 186 1.86 -12.54 23.06
CA GLU A 186 1.84 -12.38 24.52
C GLU A 186 0.41 -12.47 25.08
N TYR A 187 -0.58 -11.97 24.34
CA TYR A 187 -1.99 -12.06 24.72
C TYR A 187 -2.53 -13.50 24.64
N ARG A 188 -2.21 -14.22 23.56
CA ARG A 188 -2.65 -15.61 23.35
C ARG A 188 -1.59 -16.37 22.57
N HIS A 189 -1.31 -17.60 22.99
CA HIS A 189 -0.42 -18.49 22.26
C HIS A 189 -1.04 -18.87 20.91
N VAL A 190 -0.53 -18.24 19.85
CA VAL A 190 -0.87 -18.48 18.44
C VAL A 190 0.42 -18.69 17.67
N SER A 191 0.38 -19.52 16.64
CA SER A 191 1.54 -19.78 15.77
C SER A 191 2.01 -18.50 15.07
N GLU A 192 3.31 -18.39 14.86
CA GLU A 192 3.89 -17.27 14.11
C GLU A 192 3.37 -17.21 12.67
N THR A 193 3.10 -18.37 12.06
CA THR A 193 2.54 -18.48 10.72
C THR A 193 1.15 -17.85 10.61
N SER A 194 0.27 -18.06 11.59
CA SER A 194 -1.06 -17.44 11.61
C SER A 194 -0.99 -15.91 11.79
N LEU A 195 -0.04 -15.43 12.60
CA LEU A 195 0.20 -14.00 12.78
C LEU A 195 0.81 -13.35 11.53
N ASP A 196 1.67 -14.06 10.81
CA ASP A 196 2.19 -13.60 9.52
C ASP A 196 1.07 -13.49 8.48
N VAL A 197 0.15 -14.47 8.43
CA VAL A 197 -1.04 -14.40 7.56
C VAL A 197 -1.93 -13.19 7.91
N LEU A 198 -2.12 -12.89 9.20
CA LEU A 198 -2.84 -11.68 9.62
C LEU A 198 -2.18 -10.40 9.07
N MET A 199 -0.85 -10.29 9.18
CA MET A 199 -0.12 -9.13 8.66
C MET A 199 -0.23 -9.03 7.15
N ASP A 200 -0.13 -10.16 6.44
CA ASP A 200 -0.27 -10.20 4.99
C ASP A 200 -1.69 -9.79 4.54
N ARG A 201 -2.74 -10.20 5.28
CA ARG A 201 -4.13 -9.77 5.03
C ARG A 201 -4.30 -8.27 5.20
N LEU A 202 -3.74 -7.70 6.26
CA LEU A 202 -3.80 -6.25 6.50
C LEU A 202 -3.02 -5.48 5.43
N VAL A 203 -1.84 -5.98 5.02
CA VAL A 203 -1.06 -5.40 3.92
C VAL A 203 -1.84 -5.43 2.61
N LEU A 204 -2.41 -6.59 2.24
CA LEU A 204 -3.14 -6.73 0.99
C LEU A 204 -4.42 -5.88 0.99
N LEU A 205 -5.13 -5.82 2.10
CA LEU A 205 -6.32 -4.96 2.26
C LEU A 205 -5.96 -3.49 2.05
N ARG A 206 -4.87 -3.02 2.67
CA ARG A 206 -4.36 -1.65 2.52
C ARG A 206 -3.82 -1.34 1.12
N PHE A 207 -3.25 -2.34 0.46
CA PHE A 207 -2.83 -2.26 -0.94
C PHE A 207 -4.04 -2.11 -1.85
N LEU A 208 -5.02 -3.02 -1.74
CA LEU A 208 -6.19 -3.09 -2.61
C LEU A 208 -7.02 -1.80 -2.61
N PHE A 209 -7.19 -1.13 -1.46
CA PHE A 209 -7.91 0.15 -1.40
C PHE A 209 -7.21 1.32 -2.12
N GLN A 210 -5.99 1.12 -2.62
CA GLN A 210 -5.29 2.09 -3.47
C GLN A 210 -5.51 1.83 -4.97
N HIS A 211 -6.09 0.68 -5.33
CA HIS A 211 -6.30 0.24 -6.71
C HIS A 211 -7.78 0.22 -7.08
N GLN A 212 -8.11 0.50 -8.35
CA GLN A 212 -9.48 0.45 -8.89
C GLN A 212 -9.85 -0.92 -9.48
N ALA A 213 -9.44 -1.99 -8.80
CA ALA A 213 -9.83 -3.38 -9.09
C ALA A 213 -11.14 -3.76 -8.35
N LEU A 214 -11.82 -4.84 -8.75
CA LEU A 214 -12.94 -5.45 -8.01
C LEU A 214 -14.08 -4.48 -7.68
N ARG A 215 -14.40 -3.59 -8.64
CA ARG A 215 -15.16 -2.35 -8.43
C ARG A 215 -16.54 -2.55 -7.80
N ARG A 216 -17.19 -3.69 -8.08
CA ARG A 216 -18.56 -3.99 -7.64
C ARG A 216 -18.71 -3.99 -6.12
N THR A 217 -17.81 -4.64 -5.39
CA THR A 217 -17.89 -4.79 -3.93
C THR A 217 -16.80 -4.02 -3.19
N ARG A 218 -15.77 -3.51 -3.90
CA ARG A 218 -14.66 -2.70 -3.31
C ARG A 218 -15.14 -1.59 -2.41
N ARG A 219 -16.05 -0.75 -2.88
CA ARG A 219 -16.50 0.42 -2.13
C ARG A 219 -17.17 0.03 -0.80
N ARG A 220 -18.05 -0.98 -0.83
CA ARG A 220 -18.72 -1.52 0.36
C ARG A 220 -17.70 -2.01 1.39
N LEU A 221 -16.74 -2.82 0.96
CA LEU A 221 -15.73 -3.43 1.83
C LEU A 221 -14.74 -2.38 2.38
N GLU A 222 -14.41 -1.36 1.57
CA GLU A 222 -13.62 -0.21 2.01
C GLU A 222 -14.34 0.62 3.07
N GLU A 223 -15.63 0.90 2.86
CA GLU A 223 -16.48 1.61 3.83
C GLU A 223 -16.57 0.83 5.15
N GLN A 224 -16.83 -0.48 5.10
CA GLN A 224 -16.85 -1.34 6.29
C GLN A 224 -15.52 -1.34 7.05
N PHE A 225 -14.38 -1.41 6.36
CA PHE A 225 -13.07 -1.32 7.01
C PHE A 225 -12.84 0.04 7.68
N ARG A 226 -13.28 1.13 7.05
CA ARG A 226 -13.18 2.49 7.60
C ARG A 226 -14.10 2.66 8.82
N GLU A 227 -15.29 2.08 8.80
CA GLU A 227 -16.22 2.06 9.93
C GLU A 227 -15.60 1.33 11.13
N LEU A 228 -15.09 0.10 10.93
CA LEU A 228 -14.39 -0.65 11.98
C LEU A 228 -13.20 0.13 12.56
N SER A 229 -12.43 0.78 11.68
CA SER A 229 -11.32 1.61 12.13
C SER A 229 -11.78 2.85 12.89
N THR A 230 -12.92 3.43 12.55
CA THR A 230 -13.49 4.58 13.27
C THR A 230 -14.01 4.17 14.64
N GLU A 231 -14.72 3.05 14.72
CA GLU A 231 -15.19 2.44 15.97
C GLU A 231 -14.04 2.05 16.90
N SER A 232 -12.90 1.62 16.34
CA SER A 232 -11.71 1.32 17.13
C SER A 232 -11.17 2.51 17.93
N ILE A 233 -11.43 3.73 17.45
CA ILE A 233 -10.98 4.99 18.07
C ILE A 233 -12.08 5.57 18.95
N LEU A 234 -13.29 5.71 18.40
CA LEU A 234 -14.39 6.45 19.03
C LEU A 234 -15.39 5.57 19.79
N GLY A 235 -15.37 4.26 19.54
CA GLY A 235 -16.28 3.30 20.15
C GLY A 235 -16.05 3.14 21.65
N ASP A 236 -17.12 2.76 22.34
CA ASP A 236 -17.06 2.36 23.74
C ASP A 236 -16.29 1.02 23.90
N THR A 237 -16.09 0.58 25.14
CA THR A 237 -15.36 -0.66 25.43
C THR A 237 -15.97 -1.88 24.73
N LYS A 238 -17.29 -1.90 24.53
CA LYS A 238 -17.98 -3.00 23.87
C LYS A 238 -17.74 -2.99 22.36
N ALA A 239 -17.93 -1.84 21.70
CA ALA A 239 -17.67 -1.67 20.27
C ALA A 239 -16.21 -2.00 19.91
N ARG A 240 -15.25 -1.62 20.77
CA ARG A 240 -13.84 -1.95 20.58
C ARG A 240 -13.55 -3.45 20.67
N ARG A 241 -14.26 -4.20 21.51
CA ARG A 241 -14.17 -5.67 21.55
C ARG A 241 -14.76 -6.30 20.29
N GLU A 242 -15.85 -5.74 19.78
CA GLU A 242 -16.55 -6.25 18.59
C GLU A 242 -15.79 -5.99 17.28
N CYS A 243 -14.84 -5.04 17.26
CA CYS A 243 -13.96 -4.77 16.11
C CYS A 243 -13.25 -6.03 15.59
N GLY A 244 -12.87 -6.94 16.50
CA GLY A 244 -12.23 -8.20 16.17
C GLY A 244 -13.11 -9.13 15.32
N GLY A 245 -14.33 -9.40 15.78
CA GLY A 245 -15.30 -10.17 15.02
C GLY A 245 -15.71 -9.47 13.71
N GLY A 246 -15.78 -8.13 13.70
CA GLY A 246 -15.98 -7.34 12.49
C GLY A 246 -14.89 -7.54 11.45
N LEU A 247 -13.62 -7.54 11.86
CA LEU A 247 -12.48 -7.79 10.97
C LEU A 247 -12.50 -9.21 10.38
N VAL A 248 -12.85 -10.22 11.19
CA VAL A 248 -12.99 -11.61 10.70
C VAL A 248 -14.07 -11.70 9.62
N ARG A 249 -15.25 -11.09 9.87
CA ARG A 249 -16.33 -11.04 8.88
C ARG A 249 -15.88 -10.35 7.60
N LEU A 250 -15.15 -9.24 7.71
CA LEU A 250 -14.61 -8.55 6.55
C LEU A 250 -13.67 -9.45 5.73
N PHE A 251 -12.78 -10.21 6.37
CA PHE A 251 -11.92 -11.17 5.67
C PHE A 251 -12.73 -12.27 4.99
N HIS A 252 -13.75 -12.82 5.66
CA HIS A 252 -14.61 -13.85 5.06
C HIS A 252 -15.42 -13.30 3.88
N ASP A 253 -15.95 -12.08 3.98
CA ASP A 253 -16.62 -11.38 2.88
C ASP A 253 -15.65 -11.19 1.70
N MET A 254 -14.41 -10.76 1.94
CA MET A 254 -13.38 -10.62 0.89
C MET A 254 -13.02 -11.97 0.25
N TRP A 255 -12.99 -13.05 1.03
CA TRP A 255 -12.76 -14.40 0.50
C TRP A 255 -13.93 -14.86 -0.38
N LEU A 256 -15.18 -14.62 0.03
CA LEU A 256 -16.37 -15.04 -0.71
C LEU A 256 -16.61 -14.18 -1.96
N ASP A 257 -16.55 -12.85 -1.81
CA ASP A 257 -16.82 -11.90 -2.89
C ASP A 257 -15.70 -11.91 -3.93
N TRP A 258 -14.43 -11.91 -3.49
CA TRP A 258 -13.28 -11.77 -4.40
C TRP A 258 -12.55 -13.06 -4.69
N ARG A 259 -12.90 -14.17 -4.03
CA ARG A 259 -12.20 -15.47 -4.14
C ARG A 259 -10.70 -15.37 -3.89
N ALA A 260 -10.31 -14.42 -3.05
CA ALA A 260 -8.92 -14.15 -2.74
C ALA A 260 -8.44 -15.12 -1.65
N ASP A 261 -7.74 -16.18 -2.06
CA ASP A 261 -7.29 -17.31 -1.21
C ASP A 261 -6.50 -16.89 0.05
N ILE A 262 -5.90 -15.69 0.07
CA ILE A 262 -5.18 -15.19 1.24
C ILE A 262 -6.11 -14.86 2.43
N PHE A 263 -7.38 -14.55 2.14
CA PHE A 263 -8.42 -14.25 3.14
C PHE A 263 -9.21 -15.48 3.58
N ALA A 264 -8.89 -16.67 3.06
CA ALA A 264 -9.58 -17.91 3.41
C ALA A 264 -9.64 -18.13 4.93
N PRO A 265 -10.75 -18.65 5.50
CA PRO A 265 -10.92 -18.82 6.94
C PRO A 265 -9.75 -19.57 7.58
N LEU A 266 -9.28 -19.07 8.72
CA LEU A 266 -8.19 -19.67 9.48
C LEU A 266 -8.62 -19.74 10.95
N PRO A 267 -9.12 -20.90 11.43
CA PRO A 267 -9.79 -21.00 12.73
C PRO A 267 -9.00 -20.42 13.89
N ASP A 268 -7.70 -20.72 13.98
CA ASP A 268 -6.83 -20.21 15.05
C ASP A 268 -6.73 -18.68 15.04
N LEU A 269 -6.74 -18.07 13.85
CA LEU A 269 -6.70 -16.62 13.71
C LEU A 269 -8.07 -15.99 13.95
N ASP A 270 -9.13 -16.61 13.46
CA ASP A 270 -10.50 -16.13 13.66
C ASP A 270 -10.87 -16.12 15.16
N GLU A 271 -10.44 -17.15 15.89
CA GLU A 271 -10.60 -17.24 17.34
C GLU A 271 -9.73 -16.22 18.10
N LEU A 272 -8.50 -15.96 17.63
CA LEU A 272 -7.64 -14.91 18.19
C LEU A 272 -8.27 -13.52 18.05
N LEU A 273 -8.88 -13.25 16.90
CA LEU A 273 -9.40 -11.92 16.58
C LEU A 273 -10.73 -11.65 17.27
N THR A 274 -11.63 -12.63 17.34
CA THR A 274 -13.02 -12.41 17.78
C THR A 274 -13.14 -11.96 19.25
N ASP A 275 -12.25 -12.43 20.13
CA ASP A 275 -12.26 -12.13 21.58
C ASP A 275 -11.01 -11.34 22.03
N ASN A 276 -10.70 -10.24 21.33
CA ASN A 276 -9.46 -9.51 21.58
C ASN A 276 -9.58 -7.98 21.45
N GLU A 277 -9.45 -7.30 22.59
CA GLU A 277 -9.45 -5.83 22.70
C GLU A 277 -8.29 -5.16 21.94
N LEU A 278 -7.19 -5.89 21.72
CA LEU A 278 -6.03 -5.37 21.01
C LEU A 278 -6.31 -5.13 19.52
N VAL A 279 -7.33 -5.78 18.94
CA VAL A 279 -7.65 -5.61 17.52
C VAL A 279 -8.08 -4.19 17.22
N ALA A 280 -8.82 -3.54 18.12
CA ALA A 280 -9.15 -2.13 17.97
C ALA A 280 -7.88 -1.27 17.87
N SER A 281 -6.92 -1.45 18.78
CA SER A 281 -5.65 -0.72 18.74
C SER A 281 -4.82 -1.03 17.48
N LEU A 282 -4.82 -2.27 17.00
CA LEU A 282 -4.17 -2.69 15.76
C LEU A 282 -4.79 -2.00 14.54
N LEU A 283 -6.12 -1.99 14.43
CA LEU A 283 -6.85 -1.34 13.33
C LEU A 283 -6.63 0.17 13.33
N SER A 284 -6.72 0.77 14.52
CA SER A 284 -6.44 2.17 14.78
C SER A 284 -5.06 2.57 14.26
N GLU A 285 -4.01 1.83 14.65
CA GLU A 285 -2.65 2.08 14.17
C GLU A 285 -2.43 1.77 12.69
N CYS A 286 -3.10 0.75 12.14
CA CYS A 286 -3.04 0.43 10.71
C CYS A 286 -3.48 1.63 9.84
N MET A 287 -4.44 2.43 10.34
CA MET A 287 -4.88 3.66 9.66
C MET A 287 -3.86 4.81 9.70
N LEU A 288 -2.88 4.73 10.60
CA LEU A 288 -1.80 5.71 10.80
C LEU A 288 -0.54 5.39 9.99
N LEU A 289 -0.56 4.32 9.20
CA LEU A 289 0.47 4.02 8.21
C LEU A 289 0.18 4.76 6.90
N THR A 290 1.21 5.37 6.32
CA THR A 290 1.14 6.06 5.04
C THR A 290 0.93 5.09 3.88
N ARG A 291 0.37 5.60 2.79
CA ARG A 291 0.08 4.80 1.58
C ARG A 291 1.34 4.26 0.93
N SER A 292 2.44 5.03 0.95
CA SER A 292 3.70 4.65 0.29
C SER A 292 4.32 3.35 0.84
N LYS A 293 4.02 2.98 2.09
CA LYS A 293 4.42 1.70 2.70
C LYS A 293 3.79 0.48 2.02
N PHE A 294 2.63 0.64 1.39
CA PHE A 294 1.88 -0.43 0.74
C PHE A 294 2.07 -0.39 -0.78
N SER A 295 3.32 -0.27 -1.24
CA SER A 295 3.68 -0.51 -2.64
C SER A 295 4.39 -1.85 -2.76
N ILE A 296 4.24 -2.58 -3.88
CA ILE A 296 4.88 -3.90 -4.09
C ILE A 296 6.38 -3.82 -3.77
N ALA A 297 7.03 -2.78 -4.26
CA ALA A 297 8.43 -2.48 -4.01
C ALA A 297 8.79 -2.38 -2.52
N THR A 298 7.96 -1.71 -1.72
CA THR A 298 8.23 -1.49 -0.28
C THR A 298 7.91 -2.73 0.54
N ILE A 299 6.83 -3.43 0.20
CA ILE A 299 6.46 -4.72 0.82
C ILE A 299 7.51 -5.78 0.52
N LEU A 300 8.00 -5.89 -0.71
CA LEU A 300 9.07 -6.83 -1.03
C LEU A 300 10.35 -6.49 -0.24
N GLU A 301 10.71 -5.21 -0.14
CA GLU A 301 11.86 -4.76 0.65
C GLU A 301 11.67 -4.97 2.16
N SER A 302 10.44 -5.07 2.69
CA SER A 302 10.23 -5.34 4.12
C SER A 302 10.69 -6.75 4.51
N PHE A 303 10.73 -7.68 3.55
CA PHE A 303 11.29 -9.04 3.71
C PHE A 303 12.82 -9.11 3.59
N ASN A 304 13.50 -8.00 3.26
CA ASN A 304 14.97 -7.91 3.14
C ASN A 304 15.68 -7.87 4.51
N TYR A 305 15.48 -8.91 5.33
CA TYR A 305 16.06 -9.02 6.67
C TYR A 305 16.28 -10.49 7.10
N GLY A 306 17.10 -10.66 8.13
CA GLY A 306 17.43 -11.97 8.68
C GLY A 306 18.43 -12.71 7.78
N ASP A 307 18.05 -13.93 7.39
CA ASP A 307 18.89 -14.87 6.65
C ASP A 307 19.48 -14.26 5.35
N PRO A 308 20.81 -14.33 5.13
CA PRO A 308 21.44 -13.78 3.94
C PRO A 308 20.89 -14.34 2.61
N THR A 309 20.47 -15.61 2.57
CA THR A 309 19.95 -16.22 1.33
C THR A 309 18.56 -15.67 0.99
N GLU A 310 17.68 -15.52 1.98
CA GLU A 310 16.39 -14.85 1.77
C GLU A 310 16.55 -13.38 1.38
N LYS A 311 17.51 -12.67 1.97
CA LYS A 311 17.83 -11.29 1.57
C LYS A 311 18.30 -11.19 0.13
N LEU A 312 19.09 -12.17 -0.34
CA LEU A 312 19.51 -12.26 -1.73
C LEU A 312 18.28 -12.40 -2.62
N ARG A 313 17.39 -13.38 -2.36
CA ARG A 313 16.16 -13.64 -3.16
C ARG A 313 15.24 -12.43 -3.30
N VAL A 314 15.17 -11.58 -2.28
CA VAL A 314 14.39 -10.32 -2.31
C VAL A 314 15.00 -9.27 -3.27
N ARG A 315 16.33 -9.27 -3.38
CA ARG A 315 17.11 -8.31 -4.18
C ARG A 315 17.38 -8.79 -5.59
N MET A 316 17.32 -10.10 -5.83
CA MET A 316 17.57 -10.72 -7.12
C MET A 316 16.73 -10.05 -8.20
N VAL A 317 17.41 -9.65 -9.27
CA VAL A 317 16.80 -9.15 -10.48
C VAL A 317 16.60 -10.37 -11.37
N PRO A 318 15.41 -10.55 -11.98
CA PRO A 318 15.19 -11.66 -12.89
C PRO A 318 16.15 -11.55 -14.08
N ASP A 319 16.91 -12.61 -14.33
CA ASP A 319 17.81 -12.67 -15.47
C ASP A 319 17.03 -12.97 -16.76
N GLU A 320 17.55 -12.48 -17.88
CA GLU A 320 17.06 -12.86 -19.20
C GLU A 320 17.32 -14.35 -19.42
N ASN A 321 16.33 -15.08 -19.95
CA ASN A 321 16.44 -16.50 -20.24
C ASN A 321 16.04 -16.73 -21.69
N GLU A 322 17.05 -16.83 -22.56
CA GLU A 322 16.87 -16.98 -24.01
C GLU A 322 15.99 -18.18 -24.36
N ASP A 323 16.10 -19.29 -23.63
CA ASP A 323 15.31 -20.50 -23.89
C ASP A 323 13.82 -20.28 -23.58
N ARG A 324 13.50 -19.65 -22.44
CA ARG A 324 12.11 -19.31 -22.07
C ARG A 324 11.54 -18.26 -23.01
N ASP A 325 12.33 -17.25 -23.38
CA ASP A 325 11.91 -16.21 -24.31
C ASP A 325 11.66 -16.76 -25.71
N TYR A 326 12.54 -17.63 -26.21
CA TYR A 326 12.33 -18.38 -27.45
C TYR A 326 11.11 -19.30 -27.37
N TYR A 327 10.93 -19.98 -26.23
CA TYR A 327 9.76 -20.83 -25.98
C TYR A 327 8.44 -20.06 -26.00
N LEU A 328 8.38 -18.87 -25.42
CA LEU A 328 7.20 -18.02 -25.47
C LEU A 328 7.00 -17.45 -26.88
N GLY A 329 8.07 -17.01 -27.55
CA GLY A 329 8.01 -16.42 -28.89
C GLY A 329 7.47 -17.37 -29.98
N LYS A 330 7.75 -18.67 -29.86
CA LYS A 330 7.28 -19.69 -30.84
C LYS A 330 5.82 -20.11 -30.65
N GLN A 331 5.14 -19.66 -29.59
CA GLN A 331 3.75 -20.05 -29.35
C GLN A 331 2.82 -19.45 -30.40
N THR A 332 1.80 -20.22 -30.76
CA THR A 332 0.81 -19.91 -31.80
C THR A 332 -0.60 -20.07 -31.26
N LEU A 333 -1.62 -19.75 -32.06
CA LEU A 333 -3.03 -19.98 -31.72
C LEU A 333 -3.33 -21.42 -31.30
N GLU A 334 -2.62 -22.40 -31.86
CA GLU A 334 -2.84 -23.82 -31.57
C GLU A 334 -2.13 -24.29 -30.29
N THR A 335 -1.13 -23.56 -29.81
CA THR A 335 -0.24 -24.02 -28.73
C THR A 335 -0.25 -23.14 -27.49
N VAL A 336 -0.91 -21.97 -27.55
CA VAL A 336 -0.88 -20.98 -26.47
C VAL A 336 -1.53 -21.48 -25.18
N ASP A 337 -2.57 -22.32 -25.26
CA ASP A 337 -3.24 -22.88 -24.08
C ASP A 337 -2.37 -23.92 -23.35
N GLU A 338 -1.39 -24.51 -24.03
CA GLU A 338 -0.40 -25.41 -23.44
C GLU A 338 0.84 -24.68 -22.91
N ALA A 339 0.95 -23.36 -23.14
CA ALA A 339 2.12 -22.59 -22.77
C ALA A 339 2.24 -22.50 -21.24
N ARG A 340 3.35 -22.96 -20.68
CA ARG A 340 3.58 -23.00 -19.22
C ARG A 340 4.99 -22.55 -18.85
N ILE A 341 5.08 -21.69 -17.84
CA ILE A 341 6.31 -21.22 -17.22
C ILE A 341 6.37 -21.67 -15.77
N GLU A 342 7.52 -22.23 -15.37
CA GLU A 342 7.83 -22.64 -14.01
C GLU A 342 8.90 -21.70 -13.44
N ILE A 343 8.65 -21.15 -12.26
CA ILE A 343 9.57 -20.27 -11.54
C ILE A 343 10.04 -21.00 -10.28
N ASN A 344 11.34 -21.08 -10.07
CA ASN A 344 11.89 -21.51 -8.79
C ASN A 344 12.26 -20.28 -7.94
N ILE A 345 11.52 -20.03 -6.85
CA ILE A 345 11.81 -18.89 -5.95
C ILE A 345 13.17 -19.03 -5.27
N HIS A 346 13.63 -20.26 -5.05
CA HIS A 346 14.95 -20.47 -4.47
C HIS A 346 16.06 -19.86 -5.33
N ASP A 347 15.95 -20.06 -6.65
CA ASP A 347 16.99 -19.77 -7.64
C ASP A 347 16.79 -18.43 -8.35
N GLU A 348 15.54 -18.01 -8.56
CA GLU A 348 15.21 -16.82 -9.37
C GLU A 348 14.73 -15.64 -8.51
N GLY A 349 14.39 -15.90 -7.24
CA GLY A 349 13.87 -14.90 -6.31
C GLY A 349 12.44 -14.47 -6.59
N TYR A 350 11.90 -13.62 -5.71
CA TYR A 350 10.48 -13.21 -5.75
C TYR A 350 10.16 -12.28 -6.93
N ARG A 351 11.18 -11.62 -7.48
CA ARG A 351 10.99 -10.70 -8.61
C ARG A 351 10.68 -11.41 -9.92
N ALA A 352 11.04 -12.68 -10.03
CA ALA A 352 10.76 -13.48 -11.20
C ALA A 352 9.25 -13.66 -11.43
N ILE A 353 8.45 -13.62 -10.35
CA ILE A 353 6.98 -13.76 -10.40
C ILE A 353 6.36 -12.73 -11.34
N PHE A 354 6.65 -11.44 -11.14
CA PHE A 354 6.09 -10.40 -12.00
C PHE A 354 6.71 -10.43 -13.40
N HIS A 355 8.03 -10.62 -13.51
CA HIS A 355 8.70 -10.63 -14.80
C HIS A 355 8.13 -11.67 -15.76
N TRP A 356 7.98 -12.90 -15.29
CA TRP A 356 7.49 -14.00 -16.11
C TRP A 356 5.97 -13.98 -16.29
N LEU A 357 5.20 -13.52 -15.30
CA LEU A 357 3.75 -13.34 -15.48
C LEU A 357 3.48 -12.26 -16.54
N ASP A 358 4.19 -11.13 -16.51
CA ASP A 358 4.03 -10.07 -17.50
C ASP A 358 4.42 -10.55 -18.90
N LYS A 359 5.53 -11.29 -19.05
CA LYS A 359 5.92 -11.91 -20.33
C LYS A 359 4.88 -12.90 -20.85
N LEU A 360 4.28 -13.69 -19.97
CA LEU A 360 3.22 -14.65 -20.32
C LEU A 360 1.95 -13.94 -20.78
N LEU A 361 1.53 -12.88 -20.09
CA LEU A 361 0.36 -12.08 -20.49
C LEU A 361 0.61 -11.32 -21.81
N ASN A 362 1.83 -10.80 -22.01
CA ASN A 362 2.21 -10.19 -23.29
C ASN A 362 2.15 -11.20 -24.45
N LEU A 363 2.50 -12.46 -24.20
CA LEU A 363 2.29 -13.53 -25.16
C LEU A 363 0.80 -13.70 -25.48
N TYR A 364 -0.06 -13.78 -24.47
CA TYR A 364 -1.50 -13.95 -24.67
C TYR A 364 -2.11 -12.77 -25.44
N ASP A 365 -1.74 -11.54 -25.11
CA ASP A 365 -2.19 -10.34 -25.83
C ASP A 365 -1.75 -10.37 -27.30
N ARG A 366 -0.50 -10.76 -27.58
CA ARG A 366 0.00 -10.92 -28.95
C ARG A 366 -0.80 -11.97 -29.73
N VAL A 367 -1.03 -13.14 -29.15
CA VAL A 367 -1.75 -14.24 -29.81
C VAL A 367 -3.23 -13.89 -29.99
N SER A 368 -3.83 -13.15 -29.06
CA SER A 368 -5.19 -12.61 -29.18
C SER A 368 -5.31 -11.65 -30.37
N LEU A 369 -4.33 -10.78 -30.60
CA LEU A 369 -4.27 -9.93 -31.79
C LEU A 369 -4.14 -10.73 -33.09
N ASP A 370 -3.35 -11.81 -33.09
CA ASP A 370 -3.21 -12.71 -34.25
C ASP A 370 -4.54 -13.44 -34.55
N PHE A 371 -5.28 -13.84 -33.51
CA PHE A 371 -6.63 -14.40 -33.64
C PHE A 371 -7.57 -13.38 -34.29
N ASP A 372 -7.69 -12.19 -33.71
CA ASP A 372 -8.57 -11.13 -34.21
C ASP A 372 -8.24 -10.74 -35.66
N ALA A 373 -6.95 -10.68 -36.03
CA ALA A 373 -6.51 -10.42 -37.39
C ALA A 373 -6.87 -11.54 -38.38
N THR A 374 -6.91 -12.80 -37.92
CA THR A 374 -7.30 -13.96 -38.72
C THR A 374 -8.83 -13.99 -38.90
N VAL A 375 -9.58 -13.76 -37.82
CA VAL A 375 -11.04 -13.64 -37.84
C VAL A 375 -11.50 -12.51 -38.76
N ASN A 376 -10.88 -11.33 -38.67
CA ASN A 376 -11.21 -10.19 -39.53
C ASN A 376 -10.96 -10.46 -41.01
N ARG A 377 -9.86 -11.15 -41.35
CA ARG A 377 -9.57 -11.55 -42.74
C ARG A 377 -10.61 -12.54 -43.27
N GLU A 378 -11.00 -13.52 -42.47
CA GLU A 378 -12.04 -14.48 -42.87
C GLU A 378 -13.42 -13.82 -43.04
N ALA A 379 -13.78 -12.91 -42.14
CA ALA A 379 -15.04 -12.17 -42.20
C ALA A 379 -15.13 -11.29 -43.46
N GLN A 380 -14.04 -10.60 -43.80
CA GLN A 380 -13.92 -9.81 -45.04
C GLN A 380 -14.03 -10.67 -46.30
N GLN A 381 -13.40 -11.85 -46.32
CA GLN A 381 -13.46 -12.76 -47.48
C GLN A 381 -14.84 -13.38 -47.67
N LYS A 382 -15.54 -13.71 -46.59
CA LYS A 382 -16.85 -14.39 -46.63
C LYS A 382 -18.04 -13.42 -46.64
N ASN A 383 -17.82 -12.10 -46.59
CA ASN A 383 -18.86 -11.06 -46.55
C ASN A 383 -19.89 -11.30 -45.41
N VAL A 384 -19.40 -11.82 -44.28
CA VAL A 384 -20.25 -12.27 -43.16
C VAL A 384 -20.63 -11.05 -42.32
N ILE A 385 -21.91 -10.62 -42.44
CA ILE A 385 -22.56 -9.64 -41.56
C ILE A 385 -23.50 -10.38 -40.57
N ASP A 386 -23.27 -11.67 -40.33
CA ASP A 386 -24.10 -12.48 -39.42
C ASP A 386 -23.43 -12.61 -38.04
N LEU A 387 -24.12 -12.11 -37.02
CA LEU A 387 -23.70 -12.17 -35.62
C LEU A 387 -23.47 -13.61 -35.14
N PHE A 388 -24.25 -14.58 -35.65
CA PHE A 388 -24.10 -15.99 -35.28
C PHE A 388 -22.84 -16.64 -35.87
N ALA A 389 -22.47 -16.23 -37.07
CA ALA A 389 -21.24 -16.67 -37.71
C ALA A 389 -20.01 -16.04 -37.05
N TRP A 390 -20.10 -14.78 -36.61
CA TRP A 390 -19.06 -14.15 -35.80
C TRP A 390 -18.89 -14.88 -34.45
N SER A 391 -19.98 -15.17 -33.73
CA SER A 391 -19.90 -15.90 -32.45
C SER A 391 -19.35 -17.32 -32.59
N ALA A 392 -19.64 -18.02 -33.71
CA ALA A 392 -19.12 -19.36 -33.96
C ALA A 392 -17.60 -19.35 -34.26
N VAL A 393 -17.09 -18.25 -34.81
CA VAL A 393 -15.66 -18.05 -35.03
C VAL A 393 -14.99 -17.65 -33.71
N ASP A 394 -15.57 -16.72 -32.96
CA ASP A 394 -15.06 -16.27 -31.67
C ASP A 394 -15.05 -17.39 -30.62
N ALA A 395 -15.98 -18.36 -30.69
CA ALA A 395 -15.96 -19.57 -29.86
C ALA A 395 -14.72 -20.47 -30.06
N LYS A 396 -13.89 -20.21 -31.07
CA LYS A 396 -12.60 -20.89 -31.27
C LYS A 396 -11.42 -20.12 -30.69
N ARG A 397 -11.67 -19.01 -29.99
CA ARG A 397 -10.64 -18.22 -29.30
C ARG A 397 -9.98 -19.12 -28.24
N PRO A 398 -8.64 -19.20 -28.20
CA PRO A 398 -7.94 -19.93 -27.15
C PRO A 398 -8.30 -19.40 -25.77
N ASP A 399 -8.36 -20.28 -24.77
CA ASP A 399 -8.74 -19.92 -23.39
C ASP A 399 -7.76 -18.88 -22.81
N ALA A 400 -6.47 -19.00 -23.14
CA ALA A 400 -5.43 -18.03 -22.79
C ALA A 400 -5.70 -16.62 -23.32
N CYS A 401 -6.45 -16.49 -24.41
CA CYS A 401 -6.81 -15.20 -25.01
C CYS A 401 -8.17 -14.70 -24.54
N ALA A 402 -9.07 -15.59 -24.10
CA ALA A 402 -10.40 -15.24 -23.60
C ALA A 402 -10.33 -14.71 -22.16
N GLU A 403 -9.63 -15.43 -21.28
CA GLU A 403 -9.49 -15.08 -19.86
C GLU A 403 -8.01 -15.15 -19.43
N PRO A 404 -7.17 -14.18 -19.85
CA PRO A 404 -5.71 -14.29 -19.77
C PRO A 404 -5.17 -14.43 -18.34
N LEU A 405 -5.75 -13.71 -17.38
CA LEU A 405 -5.35 -13.78 -15.97
C LEU A 405 -5.75 -15.12 -15.33
N ASP A 406 -6.98 -15.58 -15.55
CA ASP A 406 -7.45 -16.88 -15.04
C ASP A 406 -6.65 -18.03 -15.67
N HIS A 407 -6.40 -17.98 -16.98
CA HIS A 407 -5.59 -18.99 -17.65
C HIS A 407 -4.14 -19.00 -17.15
N ALA A 408 -3.52 -17.83 -16.97
CA ALA A 408 -2.18 -17.72 -16.41
C ALA A 408 -2.09 -18.37 -15.02
N CYS A 409 -3.06 -18.13 -14.13
CA CYS A 409 -3.04 -18.71 -12.79
C CYS A 409 -3.38 -20.20 -12.75
N ASN A 410 -4.28 -20.68 -13.62
CA ASN A 410 -4.71 -22.08 -13.59
C ASN A 410 -3.75 -23.03 -14.33
N HIS A 411 -3.17 -22.57 -15.45
CA HIS A 411 -2.40 -23.41 -16.37
C HIS A 411 -1.02 -22.87 -16.70
N GLY A 412 -0.92 -21.55 -16.93
CA GLY A 412 0.27 -20.95 -17.53
C GLY A 412 1.44 -20.68 -16.59
N LEU A 413 1.21 -20.51 -15.28
CA LEU A 413 2.24 -20.18 -14.31
C LEU A 413 2.33 -21.22 -13.19
N ARG A 414 3.56 -21.57 -12.81
CA ARG A 414 3.83 -22.36 -11.59
C ARG A 414 4.98 -21.79 -10.81
N ILE A 415 4.85 -21.81 -9.50
CA ILE A 415 5.84 -21.28 -8.58
C ILE A 415 6.24 -22.36 -7.61
N ARG A 416 7.53 -22.71 -7.62
CA ARG A 416 8.13 -23.64 -6.68
C ARG A 416 8.79 -22.88 -5.55
N CYS A 417 8.50 -23.35 -4.34
CA CYS A 417 8.98 -22.80 -3.09
C CYS A 417 9.53 -23.95 -2.26
N ASP A 418 10.67 -23.75 -1.61
CA ASP A 418 11.31 -24.78 -0.79
C ASP A 418 10.75 -24.85 0.63
N ASN A 419 10.14 -23.76 1.09
CA ASN A 419 9.60 -23.64 2.43
C ASN A 419 8.34 -22.78 2.48
N ASP A 420 7.63 -22.85 3.60
CA ASP A 420 6.36 -22.14 3.81
C ASP A 420 6.52 -20.62 3.80
N ARG A 421 7.69 -20.10 4.22
CA ARG A 421 7.97 -18.65 4.18
C ARG A 421 8.02 -18.17 2.74
N GLN A 422 8.74 -18.87 1.85
CA GLN A 422 8.79 -18.56 0.43
C GLN A 422 7.42 -18.65 -0.20
N ARG A 423 6.67 -19.71 0.11
CA ARG A 423 5.29 -19.86 -0.39
C ARG A 423 4.39 -18.71 0.05
N ARG A 424 4.47 -18.29 1.32
CA ARG A 424 3.70 -17.17 1.85
C ARG A 424 4.03 -15.85 1.13
N VAL A 425 5.32 -15.50 1.06
CA VAL A 425 5.77 -14.26 0.42
C VAL A 425 5.43 -14.26 -1.06
N ALA A 426 5.65 -15.37 -1.76
CA ALA A 426 5.28 -15.51 -3.17
C ALA A 426 3.77 -15.37 -3.39
N ARG A 427 2.93 -15.95 -2.52
CA ARG A 427 1.47 -15.77 -2.57
C ARG A 427 1.08 -14.31 -2.41
N LEU A 428 1.62 -13.60 -1.40
CA LEU A 428 1.33 -12.17 -1.18
C LEU A 428 1.74 -11.33 -2.40
N ILE A 429 2.97 -11.52 -2.91
CA ILE A 429 3.49 -10.76 -4.05
C ILE A 429 2.68 -11.04 -5.31
N LEU A 430 2.33 -12.30 -5.59
CA LEU A 430 1.47 -12.65 -6.72
C LEU A 430 0.09 -12.00 -6.60
N SER A 431 -0.56 -12.07 -5.42
CA SER A 431 -1.86 -11.41 -5.21
C SER A 431 -1.81 -9.90 -5.42
N MET A 432 -0.78 -9.22 -4.90
CA MET A 432 -0.61 -7.79 -5.12
C MET A 432 -0.38 -7.46 -6.60
N HIS A 433 0.42 -8.26 -7.30
CA HIS A 433 0.68 -8.05 -8.72
C HIS A 433 -0.58 -8.27 -9.57
N LEU A 434 -1.37 -9.31 -9.29
CA LEU A 434 -2.66 -9.54 -9.94
C LEU A 434 -3.61 -8.36 -9.75
N ILE A 435 -3.73 -7.82 -8.53
CA ILE A 435 -4.55 -6.61 -8.27
C ILE A 435 -4.06 -5.41 -9.10
N SER A 436 -2.74 -5.20 -9.17
CA SER A 436 -2.13 -4.14 -9.98
C SER A 436 -2.41 -4.33 -11.48
N LEU A 437 -2.38 -5.56 -11.98
CA LEU A 437 -2.71 -5.90 -13.36
C LEU A 437 -4.19 -5.63 -13.65
N CYS A 438 -5.11 -6.05 -12.77
CA CYS A 438 -6.54 -5.76 -12.88
C CYS A 438 -6.82 -4.25 -13.00
N ASP A 439 -6.16 -3.46 -12.17
CA ASP A 439 -6.28 -2.01 -12.13
C ASP A 439 -5.74 -1.35 -13.41
N SER A 440 -4.52 -1.72 -13.82
CA SER A 440 -3.87 -1.16 -15.01
C SER A 440 -4.58 -1.51 -16.31
N ARG A 441 -5.11 -2.74 -16.43
CA ARG A 441 -5.90 -3.19 -17.60
C ARG A 441 -7.35 -2.71 -17.57
N GLN A 442 -7.79 -2.09 -16.46
CA GLN A 442 -9.17 -1.66 -16.22
C GLN A 442 -10.22 -2.76 -16.45
N GLU A 443 -9.83 -4.02 -16.23
CA GLU A 443 -10.71 -5.16 -16.44
C GLU A 443 -11.83 -5.14 -15.39
N ALA A 444 -13.07 -5.31 -15.86
CA ALA A 444 -14.25 -5.37 -15.01
C ALA A 444 -14.37 -6.75 -14.35
N MET A 445 -13.38 -7.14 -13.55
CA MET A 445 -13.41 -8.39 -12.82
C MET A 445 -14.15 -8.23 -11.49
N ASP A 446 -15.06 -9.17 -11.23
CA ASP A 446 -15.78 -9.27 -9.96
C ASP A 446 -14.97 -10.06 -8.91
N HIS A 447 -14.06 -10.95 -9.33
CA HIS A 447 -13.20 -11.75 -8.48
C HIS A 447 -11.75 -11.81 -8.99
N LEU A 448 -10.82 -12.19 -8.12
CA LEU A 448 -9.44 -12.50 -8.51
C LEU A 448 -9.36 -13.95 -9.03
N PRO A 449 -8.38 -14.25 -9.91
CA PRO A 449 -8.13 -15.62 -10.33
C PRO A 449 -7.63 -16.46 -9.14
N SER A 450 -7.98 -17.75 -9.13
CA SER A 450 -7.49 -18.64 -8.08
C SER A 450 -5.99 -18.84 -8.23
N ILE A 451 -5.23 -18.52 -7.19
CA ILE A 451 -3.78 -18.70 -7.18
C ILE A 451 -3.36 -20.06 -6.63
N THR A 452 -4.29 -20.83 -6.05
CA THR A 452 -3.99 -22.15 -5.49
C THR A 452 -3.29 -23.08 -6.49
N PRO A 453 -3.74 -23.19 -7.76
CA PRO A 453 -3.06 -24.03 -8.75
C PRO A 453 -1.60 -23.63 -8.96
N VAL A 454 -1.27 -22.33 -8.96
CA VAL A 454 0.11 -21.83 -9.17
C VAL A 454 1.11 -22.48 -8.21
N PHE A 455 0.69 -22.80 -6.98
CA PHE A 455 1.54 -23.39 -5.94
C PHE A 455 1.33 -24.91 -5.74
N SER A 456 0.47 -25.55 -6.53
CA SER A 456 0.30 -27.00 -6.46
C SER A 456 1.54 -27.69 -7.04
N ALA A 457 2.10 -28.64 -6.29
CA ALA A 457 3.01 -29.60 -6.89
C ALA A 457 2.23 -30.36 -7.95
N ASP A 458 2.76 -30.49 -9.17
CA ASP A 458 2.29 -31.57 -10.04
C ASP A 458 2.47 -32.84 -9.22
N SER A 459 1.37 -33.48 -8.83
CA SER A 459 1.43 -34.86 -8.37
C SER A 459 2.24 -35.59 -9.42
N GLU A 460 3.34 -36.21 -8.98
CA GLU A 460 4.10 -37.11 -9.82
C GLU A 460 3.09 -38.02 -10.51
N SER A 461 2.99 -37.90 -11.83
CA SER A 461 2.30 -38.84 -12.69
C SER A 461 3.11 -40.14 -12.66
N GLY A 462 3.05 -40.82 -11.53
CA GLY A 462 3.43 -42.21 -11.36
C GLY A 462 2.35 -43.07 -12.02
N ALA A 463 2.69 -43.58 -13.19
CA ALA A 463 2.04 -44.71 -13.88
C ALA A 463 0.61 -44.50 -14.39
N SER A 464 0.48 -43.96 -15.62
CA SER A 464 -0.19 -44.65 -16.74
C SER A 464 -0.21 -43.79 -18.02
N GLY A 465 0.43 -44.30 -19.08
CA GLY A 465 -0.05 -44.19 -20.47
C GLY A 465 -0.16 -42.82 -21.17
N ARG A 466 0.87 -42.49 -21.97
CA ARG A 466 0.82 -41.81 -23.28
C ARG A 466 -0.23 -40.69 -23.49
N THR A 467 0.23 -39.44 -23.48
CA THR A 467 0.14 -38.45 -24.59
C THR A 467 0.98 -37.23 -24.21
N GLY A 468 1.72 -36.68 -25.16
CA GLY A 468 2.85 -35.78 -24.90
C GLY A 468 2.43 -34.34 -24.64
N ALA A 469 2.40 -33.92 -23.38
CA ALA A 469 2.61 -32.53 -22.99
C ALA A 469 4.12 -32.28 -22.89
N LYS A 470 4.68 -31.37 -23.68
CA LYS A 470 6.10 -30.98 -23.59
C LYS A 470 6.30 -30.02 -22.42
N THR A 471 6.40 -30.57 -21.22
CA THR A 471 6.87 -29.84 -20.03
C THR A 471 8.39 -29.65 -20.14
N LEU A 472 8.85 -28.44 -20.44
CA LEU A 472 10.28 -28.10 -20.39
C LEU A 472 10.64 -27.68 -18.96
N ARG A 473 11.16 -28.64 -18.19
CA ARG A 473 11.92 -28.36 -16.97
C ARG A 473 13.29 -27.84 -17.39
N ILE A 474 13.50 -26.53 -17.31
CA ILE A 474 14.86 -25.95 -17.40
C ILE A 474 15.13 -25.25 -16.08
N SER A 475 15.81 -25.96 -15.19
CA SER A 475 16.47 -25.38 -14.01
C SER A 475 17.70 -24.63 -14.50
N ALA A 476 17.83 -23.35 -14.13
CA ALA A 476 19.08 -22.62 -14.31
C ALA A 476 20.14 -23.25 -13.38
N GLY A 477 20.96 -24.14 -13.95
CA GLY A 477 22.10 -24.75 -13.29
C GLY A 477 23.36 -24.49 -14.10
N GLY A 478 24.09 -23.47 -13.70
CA GLY A 478 25.48 -23.20 -14.06
C GLY A 478 26.26 -22.82 -12.81
#